data_AF-A0A3M2C9D4-F1
#
_entry.id   AF-A0A3M2C9D4-F1
#
_cell.length_a   1.000
_cell.length_b   1.000
_cell.length_c   1.000
_cell.angle_alpha   90.00
_cell.angle_beta   90.00
_cell.angle_gamma   90.00
#
_symmetry.space_group_name_H-M   'P 1'
#
loop_
_entity.id
_entity.type
_entity.pdbx_description
1 polymer ?
#
loop_
_entity_poly.entity_id
_entity_poly.type
_entity_poly.pdbx_seq_one_letter_code
_entity_poly.pdbx_strand_id
1 'polypeptide(L)'
;TIWLCSSCYACTVECPREIKVTDIMYALKQMAIREKAYPRRFRMVVLANEFYKMVRARGRVNEIHLVTRLNLLTNPLEMLKMARLGIELIRRGRFSLRPDAVKDPQRIREIMEYQGNGNGRKEVATK
;
A
#
# COMPACT_ATOMS: atom_id res chain seq x y z
N THR A 1 -4.02 -12.19 -13.66
CA THR A 1 -2.92 -12.26 -12.67
C THR A 1 -3.37 -11.66 -11.35
N ILE A 2 -2.95 -12.21 -10.20
CA ILE A 2 -3.36 -11.77 -8.84
C ILE A 2 -3.04 -10.29 -8.56
N TRP A 3 -2.04 -9.73 -9.25
CA TRP A 3 -1.58 -8.36 -9.08
C TRP A 3 -2.47 -7.30 -9.72
N LEU A 4 -3.42 -7.69 -10.60
CA LEU A 4 -4.43 -6.78 -11.17
C LEU A 4 -5.62 -6.58 -10.24
N CYS A 5 -5.75 -7.37 -9.18
CA CYS A 5 -6.82 -7.22 -8.21
C CYS A 5 -6.67 -5.89 -7.46
N SER A 6 -7.62 -4.97 -7.67
CA SER A 6 -7.73 -3.65 -7.03
C SER A 6 -8.28 -3.68 -5.61
N SER A 7 -8.61 -4.88 -5.09
CA SER A 7 -9.21 -5.05 -3.77
C SER A 7 -10.51 -4.23 -3.59
N CYS A 8 -11.35 -4.17 -4.63
CA CYS A 8 -12.62 -3.45 -4.60
C CYS A 8 -13.78 -4.19 -3.89
N TYR A 9 -13.57 -5.44 -3.46
CA TYR A 9 -14.55 -6.31 -2.79
C TYR A 9 -15.82 -6.69 -3.57
N ALA A 10 -16.06 -6.14 -4.76
CA ALA A 10 -17.25 -6.45 -5.58
C ALA A 10 -17.45 -7.97 -5.79
N CYS A 11 -16.37 -8.68 -6.15
CA CYS A 11 -16.43 -10.13 -6.36
C CYS A 11 -16.82 -10.95 -5.13
N THR A 12 -16.56 -10.45 -3.92
CA THR A 12 -16.93 -11.15 -2.67
C THR A 12 -18.36 -10.84 -2.28
N VAL A 13 -18.81 -9.60 -2.45
CA VAL A 13 -20.17 -9.14 -2.07
C VAL A 13 -21.24 -9.67 -3.02
N GLU A 14 -20.92 -9.75 -4.33
CA GLU A 14 -21.88 -10.19 -5.34
C GLU A 14 -21.99 -11.72 -5.45
N CYS A 15 -21.11 -12.48 -4.80
CA CYS A 15 -21.04 -13.92 -4.99
C CYS A 15 -22.23 -14.63 -4.30
N PRO A 16 -23.15 -15.27 -5.04
CA PRO A 16 -24.27 -15.99 -4.45
C PRO A 16 -23.84 -17.28 -3.71
N ARG A 17 -22.58 -17.67 -3.85
CA ARG A 17 -21.97 -18.84 -3.19
C ARG A 17 -21.12 -18.44 -1.99
N GLU A 18 -21.14 -17.16 -1.60
CA GLU A 18 -20.41 -16.62 -0.45
C GLU A 18 -18.89 -16.90 -0.47
N ILE A 19 -18.33 -17.01 -1.68
CA ILE A 19 -16.90 -17.27 -1.84
C ILE A 19 -16.15 -15.96 -1.55
N LYS A 20 -15.24 -16.00 -0.58
CA LYS A 20 -14.37 -14.88 -0.21
C LYS A 20 -13.20 -14.72 -1.18
N VAL A 21 -13.51 -14.42 -2.44
CA VAL A 21 -12.52 -14.31 -3.53
C VAL A 21 -11.44 -13.27 -3.20
N THR A 22 -11.81 -12.17 -2.57
CA THR A 22 -10.85 -11.13 -2.17
C THR A 22 -9.82 -11.66 -1.15
N ASP A 23 -10.24 -12.47 -0.19
CA ASP A 23 -9.34 -13.08 0.81
C ASP A 23 -8.37 -14.07 0.17
N ILE A 24 -8.86 -14.86 -0.79
CA ILE A 24 -8.03 -15.78 -1.60
C ILE A 24 -6.97 -14.97 -2.37
N MET A 25 -7.36 -13.86 -3.01
CA MET A 25 -6.43 -12.99 -3.72
C MET A 25 -5.37 -12.39 -2.78
N TYR A 26 -5.74 -12.00 -1.56
CA TYR A 26 -4.78 -11.54 -0.55
C TYR A 26 -3.82 -12.65 -0.11
N ALA A 27 -4.32 -13.86 0.15
CA ALA A 27 -3.49 -15.01 0.51
C ALA A 27 -2.48 -15.33 -0.59
N LEU A 28 -2.92 -15.37 -1.85
CA LEU A 28 -2.04 -15.59 -3.00
C LEU A 28 -0.99 -14.48 -3.16
N LYS A 29 -1.37 -13.20 -2.99
CA LYS A 29 -0.41 -12.08 -2.98
C LYS A 29 0.63 -12.24 -1.87
N GLN A 30 0.22 -12.62 -0.66
CA GLN A 30 1.13 -12.84 0.46
C GLN A 30 2.09 -14.01 0.21
N MET A 31 1.58 -15.13 -0.32
CA MET A 31 2.41 -16.28 -0.72
C MET A 31 3.44 -15.88 -1.78
N ALA A 32 3.00 -15.19 -2.84
CA ALA A 32 3.89 -14.71 -3.89
C ALA A 32 4.99 -13.76 -3.36
N ILE A 33 4.68 -12.92 -2.36
CA ILE A 33 5.68 -12.07 -1.71
C ILE A 33 6.68 -12.91 -0.90
N ARG A 34 6.20 -13.86 -0.10
CA ARG A 34 7.06 -14.75 0.73
C ARG A 34 8.01 -15.58 -0.13
N GLU A 35 7.50 -16.13 -1.23
CA GLU A 35 8.26 -16.97 -2.16
C GLU A 35 9.08 -16.16 -3.16
N LYS A 36 8.99 -14.82 -3.12
CA LYS A 36 9.60 -13.91 -4.11
C LYS A 36 9.20 -14.24 -5.55
N ALA A 37 8.01 -14.81 -5.73
CA ALA A 37 7.40 -15.14 -7.01
C ALA A 37 6.77 -13.89 -7.67
N TYR A 38 7.59 -12.87 -7.92
CA TYR A 38 7.22 -11.65 -8.62
C TYR A 38 8.40 -11.09 -9.43
N PRO A 39 8.14 -10.31 -10.50
CA PRO A 39 9.21 -9.75 -11.33
C PRO A 39 10.22 -8.91 -10.54
N ARG A 40 11.48 -8.87 -10.97
CA ARG A 40 12.46 -7.93 -10.38
C ARG A 40 11.96 -6.49 -10.50
N ARG A 41 12.16 -5.69 -9.45
CA ARG A 41 11.71 -4.28 -9.37
C ARG A 41 10.21 -4.07 -9.60
N PHE A 42 9.40 -5.06 -9.22
CA PHE A 42 7.96 -4.97 -9.38
C PHE A 42 7.35 -3.82 -8.56
N ARG A 43 6.76 -2.85 -9.25
CA ARG A 43 6.31 -1.56 -8.67
C ARG A 43 5.33 -1.74 -7.51
N MET A 44 4.41 -2.70 -7.59
CA MET A 44 3.40 -2.92 -6.56
C MET A 44 4.02 -3.35 -5.23
N VAL A 45 5.03 -4.24 -5.26
CA VAL A 45 5.71 -4.70 -4.04
C VAL A 45 6.56 -3.60 -3.44
N VAL A 46 7.27 -2.82 -4.28
CA VAL A 46 8.03 -1.65 -3.81
C VAL A 46 7.12 -0.60 -3.18
N LEU A 47 6.01 -0.28 -3.84
CA LEU A 47 5.01 0.68 -3.36
C LEU A 47 4.44 0.25 -2.00
N ALA A 48 4.01 -1.01 -1.86
CA ALA A 48 3.45 -1.52 -0.62
C ALA A 48 4.47 -1.47 0.53
N ASN A 49 5.73 -1.80 0.26
CA ASN A 49 6.79 -1.75 1.27
C ASN A 49 7.12 -0.32 1.70
N GLU A 50 7.26 0.61 0.75
CA GLU A 50 7.55 2.02 1.09
C GLU A 50 6.36 2.67 1.81
N PHE A 51 5.13 2.38 1.38
CA PHE A 51 3.91 2.79 2.09
C PHE A 51 3.92 2.29 3.54
N TYR A 52 4.15 0.99 3.75
CA TYR A 52 4.19 0.39 5.09
C TYR A 52 5.23 1.05 5.99
N LYS A 53 6.44 1.30 5.48
CA LYS A 53 7.51 1.98 6.23
C LYS A 53 7.11 3.40 6.63
N MET A 54 6.48 4.15 5.74
CA MET A 54 6.05 5.52 5.99
C MET A 54 4.95 5.60 7.06
N VAL A 55 3.94 4.75 6.95
CA VAL A 55 2.85 4.68 7.93
C VAL A 55 3.40 4.24 9.30
N ARG A 56 4.28 3.24 9.36
CA ARG A 56 4.90 2.82 10.61
C ARG A 56 5.74 3.92 11.28
N ALA A 57 6.42 4.75 10.48
CA ALA A 57 7.29 5.79 10.99
C ALA A 57 6.51 7.04 11.46
N ARG A 58 5.59 7.55 10.64
CA ARG A 58 4.95 8.87 10.81
C ARG A 58 3.43 8.82 10.99
N GLY A 59 2.82 7.65 10.86
CA GLY A 59 1.37 7.46 10.84
C GLY A 59 0.67 7.98 9.56
N ARG A 60 1.37 8.76 8.73
CA ARG A 60 0.84 9.39 7.52
C ARG A 60 1.80 9.23 6.36
N VAL A 61 1.23 9.12 5.17
CA VAL A 61 1.98 9.05 3.92
C VAL A 61 2.19 10.47 3.40
N ASN A 62 3.40 10.73 2.92
CA ASN A 62 3.72 11.91 2.15
C ASN A 62 3.86 11.49 0.69
N GLU A 63 2.97 12.01 -0.16
CA GLU A 63 2.79 11.57 -1.53
C GLU A 63 4.03 11.86 -2.38
N ILE A 64 4.66 13.03 -2.21
CA ILE A 64 5.84 13.37 -3.00
C ILE A 64 7.00 12.43 -2.65
N HIS A 65 7.21 12.15 -1.36
CA HIS A 65 8.25 11.24 -0.92
C HIS A 65 8.01 9.81 -1.41
N LEU A 66 6.76 9.32 -1.31
CA LEU A 66 6.39 7.97 -1.75
C LEU A 66 6.61 7.80 -3.25
N VAL A 67 6.12 8.75 -4.06
CA VAL A 67 6.23 8.71 -5.53
C VAL A 67 7.69 8.82 -5.97
N THR A 68 8.46 9.72 -5.36
CA THR A 68 9.90 9.86 -5.66
C THR A 68 10.66 8.58 -5.33
N ARG A 69 10.46 7.99 -4.13
CA ARG A 69 11.14 6.75 -3.74
C ARG A 69 10.73 5.57 -4.61
N LEU A 70 9.45 5.44 -4.92
CA LEU A 70 8.96 4.39 -5.82
C LEU A 70 9.67 4.45 -7.16
N ASN A 71 9.65 5.61 -7.83
CA ASN A 71 10.25 5.75 -9.16
C ASN A 71 11.78 5.55 -9.11
N LEU A 72 12.45 6.04 -8.07
CA LEU A 72 13.90 5.85 -7.92
C LEU A 72 14.29 4.37 -7.76
N LEU A 73 13.50 3.60 -7.01
CA LEU A 73 13.75 2.18 -6.78
C LEU A 73 13.33 1.28 -7.95
N THR A 74 12.35 1.70 -8.75
CA THR A 74 11.82 0.87 -9.85
C THR A 74 12.40 1.26 -11.20
N ASN A 75 12.31 2.55 -11.58
CA ASN A 75 12.79 3.07 -12.85
C ASN A 75 13.00 4.61 -12.78
N PRO A 76 14.25 5.08 -12.58
CA PRO A 76 14.55 6.51 -12.51
C PRO A 76 14.18 7.29 -13.79
N LEU A 77 14.16 6.64 -14.96
CA LEU A 77 13.84 7.30 -16.22
C LEU A 77 12.36 7.73 -16.29
N GLU A 78 11.47 6.94 -15.69
CA GLU A 78 10.04 7.30 -15.58
C GLU A 78 9.84 8.55 -14.71
N MET A 79 10.71 8.78 -13.72
CA MET A 79 10.67 9.99 -12.91
C MET A 79 10.88 11.25 -13.76
N LEU A 80 11.79 11.19 -14.74
CA LEU A 80 12.06 12.31 -15.64
C LEU A 80 10.85 12.62 -16.54
N LYS A 81 10.16 11.58 -17.03
CA LYS A 81 8.91 11.75 -17.80
C LYS A 81 7.80 12.39 -16.97
N MET A 82 7.70 12.01 -15.70
CA MET A 82 6.69 12.56 -14.77
C MET A 82 7.08 13.93 -14.19
N ALA A 83 8.31 14.40 -14.40
CA ALA A 83 8.80 15.66 -13.81
C ALA A 83 7.96 16.87 -14.23
N ARG A 84 7.55 16.96 -15.50
CA ARG A 84 6.70 18.04 -16.00
C ARG A 84 5.37 18.14 -15.25
N LEU A 85 4.68 17.00 -15.11
CA LEU A 85 3.42 16.90 -14.36
C LEU A 85 3.64 17.22 -12.87
N GLY A 86 4.74 16.71 -12.29
CA GLY A 86 5.12 17.00 -10.92
C GLY A 86 5.28 18.50 -10.65
N ILE A 87 6.00 19.21 -11.53
CA ILE A 87 6.18 20.67 -11.43
C ILE A 87 4.84 21.39 -11.54
N GLU A 88 3.96 20.98 -12.45
CA GLU A 88 2.64 21.60 -12.58
C GLU A 88 1.77 21.40 -11.33
N LEU A 89 1.77 20.20 -10.75
CA LEU A 89 1.05 19.90 -9.52
C LEU A 89 1.61 20.68 -8.32
N ILE A 90 2.93 20.83 -8.22
CA ILE A 90 3.59 21.66 -7.19
C ILE A 90 3.20 23.13 -7.38
N ARG A 91 3.26 23.66 -8.62
CA ARG A 91 2.87 25.05 -8.93
C ARG A 91 1.41 25.34 -8.57
N ARG A 92 0.52 24.37 -8.72
CA ARG A 92 -0.90 24.50 -8.32
C ARG A 92 -1.15 24.21 -6.83
N GLY A 93 -0.11 23.98 -6.02
CA GLY A 93 -0.24 23.69 -4.58
C GLY A 93 -0.91 22.35 -4.26
N ARG A 94 -0.99 21.42 -5.23
CA ARG A 94 -1.63 20.11 -5.08
C ARG A 94 -0.72 19.02 -4.53
N PHE A 95 0.56 19.34 -4.30
CA PHE A 95 1.50 18.49 -3.59
C PHE A 95 1.89 19.09 -2.25
N SER A 96 1.68 18.31 -1.18
CA SER A 96 2.17 18.64 0.16
C SER A 96 3.68 18.41 0.24
N LEU A 97 4.46 19.46 0.01
CA LEU A 97 5.92 19.43 0.19
C LEU A 97 6.32 19.28 1.66
N ARG A 98 5.43 19.66 2.59
CA ARG A 98 5.65 19.48 4.01
C ARG A 98 5.38 18.02 4.40
N PRO A 99 6.32 17.36 5.09
CA PRO A 99 6.07 16.06 5.66
C PRO A 99 5.05 16.20 6.80
N ASP A 100 3.82 15.80 6.55
CA ASP A 100 2.79 15.69 7.58
C ASP A 100 3.04 14.44 8.44
N ALA A 101 2.83 14.57 9.74
CA ALA A 101 2.80 13.45 10.67
C ALA A 101 1.46 13.43 11.40
N VAL A 102 1.01 12.24 11.82
CA VAL A 102 -0.15 12.12 12.71
C VAL A 102 0.23 12.68 14.08
N LYS A 103 -0.75 13.27 14.79
CA LYS A 103 -0.55 13.79 16.16
C LYS A 103 0.04 12.74 17.11
N ASP A 104 -0.41 11.49 16.96
CA ASP A 104 0.07 10.34 17.72
C ASP A 104 0.47 9.18 16.78
N PRO A 105 1.75 9.14 16.36
CA PRO A 105 2.28 8.02 15.57
C PRO A 105 2.38 6.70 16.35
N GLN A 106 2.46 6.75 17.69
CA GLN A 106 2.56 5.58 18.55
C GLN A 106 1.27 4.76 18.48
N ARG A 107 0.11 5.42 18.54
CA ARG A 107 -1.19 4.74 18.42
C ARG A 107 -1.35 4.00 17.08
N ILE A 108 -0.85 4.59 15.99
CA ILE A 108 -0.87 3.93 14.68
C ILE A 108 0.01 2.67 14.69
N ARG A 109 1.19 2.74 15.31
CA ARG A 109 2.07 1.57 15.46
C ARG A 109 1.40 0.45 16.25
N GLU A 110 0.74 0.77 17.36
CA GLU A 110 -0.02 -0.21 18.16
C GLU A 110 -1.09 -0.92 17.34
N ILE A 111 -1.87 -0.18 16.53
CA ILE A 111 -2.90 -0.77 15.66
C ILE A 111 -2.26 -1.70 14.62
N MET A 112 -1.13 -1.30 14.03
CA MET A 112 -0.43 -2.12 13.04
C MET A 112 0.15 -3.41 13.66
N GLU A 113 0.67 -3.32 14.89
CA GLU A 113 1.24 -4.46 15.62
C GLU A 113 0.15 -5.43 16.09
N TYR A 114 -1.02 -4.91 16.52
CA TYR A 114 -2.19 -5.74 16.84
C TYR A 114 -2.63 -6.60 15.65
N GLN A 115 -2.63 -6.02 14.44
CA GLN A 115 -2.94 -6.72 13.20
C GLN A 115 -1.83 -7.70 12.79
N GLY A 116 -0.56 -7.34 13.00
CA GLY A 116 0.61 -8.17 12.69
C GLY A 116 0.71 -9.43 13.56
N ASN A 117 0.25 -9.37 14.82
CA ASN A 117 0.27 -10.49 15.76
C ASN A 117 -0.94 -11.45 15.63
N GLY A 118 -1.77 -11.31 14.59
CA GLY A 118 -2.86 -12.25 14.31
C GLY A 118 -4.02 -12.27 15.33
N ASN A 119 -3.99 -11.39 16.33
CA ASN A 119 -4.99 -11.37 17.40
C ASN A 119 -6.33 -10.73 16.94
N GLY A 120 -6.28 -9.82 15.96
CA GLY A 120 -7.46 -9.15 15.40
C GLY A 120 -8.44 -10.04 14.61
N ARG A 121 -8.08 -11.30 14.31
CA ARG A 121 -9.03 -12.26 13.69
C ARG A 121 -9.99 -12.89 14.70
N LYS A 122 -9.69 -12.84 16.00
CA LYS A 122 -10.52 -13.51 17.02
C LYS A 122 -11.82 -12.76 17.34
N GLU A 123 -11.84 -11.44 17.17
CA GLU A 123 -13.00 -10.62 17.56
C GLU A 123 -14.09 -10.53 16.48
N VAL A 124 -13.76 -10.74 15.20
CA VAL A 124 -14.74 -10.65 14.09
C VAL A 124 -15.55 -11.94 13.90
N ALA A 125 -15.12 -13.05 14.50
CA ALA A 125 -15.83 -14.34 14.41
C ALA A 125 -16.97 -14.50 15.43
N THR A 126 -17.23 -13.50 16.27
CA THR A 126 -18.27 -13.57 17.31
C THR A 126 -19.26 -12.44 17.13
N LYS A 127 -20.16 -12.59 16.15
CA LYS A 127 -21.52 -12.05 16.14
C LYS A 127 -22.31 -12.69 15.00
#